data_AF-A0A359C9M6-F1
#
_entry.id   AF-A0A359C9M6-F1
#
_cell.length_a   1.000
_cell.length_b   1.000
_cell.length_c   1.000
_cell.angle_alpha   90.00
_cell.angle_beta   90.00
_cell.angle_gamma   90.00
#
_symmetry.space_group_name_H-M   'P 1'
#
loop_
_entity.id
_entity.type
_entity.pdbx_description
1 polymer ?
#
loop_
_entity_poly.entity_id
_entity_poly.type
_entity_poly.pdbx_seq_one_letter_code
_entity_poly.pdbx_strand_id
1 'polypeptide(L)'
;MGISNHERGWEVRRWVLVASAALVVAGALGIFFQAHAQDEPFPLDLAPGETFDLCASGLVVCPARTPICDDPNVAVPVDLPGGLGFRGVATGTTLCSAASAAGPRRVFRITVH
;
A
#
# COMPACT_ATOMS: atom_id res chain seq x y z
N MET A 1 13.55 29.97 -57.22
CA MET A 1 13.99 29.81 -55.81
C MET A 1 14.08 28.32 -55.50
N GLY A 2 15.26 27.78 -55.22
CA GLY A 2 15.47 26.38 -54.82
C GLY A 2 15.96 26.34 -53.38
N ILE A 3 15.21 25.68 -52.49
CA ILE A 3 15.57 25.54 -51.08
C ILE A 3 16.77 24.58 -51.00
N SER A 4 17.86 25.04 -50.38
CA SER A 4 19.13 24.30 -50.27
C SER A 4 18.97 23.08 -49.36
N ASN A 5 19.53 21.94 -49.79
CA ASN A 5 19.51 20.67 -49.04
C ASN A 5 20.11 20.76 -47.63
N HIS A 6 20.87 21.81 -47.33
CA HIS A 6 21.51 22.04 -46.04
C HIS A 6 20.52 22.46 -44.94
N GLU A 7 19.38 23.08 -45.27
CA GLU A 7 18.40 23.54 -44.27
C GLU A 7 17.50 22.41 -43.76
N ARG A 8 17.20 21.42 -44.61
CA ARG A 8 16.38 20.25 -44.27
C ARG A 8 17.02 19.33 -43.22
N GLY A 9 18.36 19.26 -43.18
CA GLY A 9 19.07 18.39 -42.23
C GLY A 9 19.01 18.89 -40.78
N TRP A 10 18.90 20.20 -40.57
CA TRP A 10 18.88 20.80 -39.24
C TRP A 10 17.51 20.65 -38.57
N GLU A 11 16.42 20.77 -39.32
CA GLU A 11 15.07 20.56 -38.81
C GLU A 11 14.85 19.11 -38.35
N VAL A 12 15.26 18.12 -39.15
CA VAL A 12 15.10 16.70 -38.79
C VAL A 12 15.87 16.35 -37.51
N ARG A 13 17.11 16.86 -37.35
CA ARG A 13 17.90 16.67 -36.12
C ARG A 13 17.27 17.34 -34.90
N ARG A 14 16.67 18.53 -35.06
CA ARG A 14 15.95 19.22 -33.99
C ARG A 14 14.73 18.43 -33.53
N TRP A 15 13.95 17.89 -34.47
CA TRP A 15 12.77 17.08 -34.16
C TRP A 15 13.11 15.78 -33.44
N VAL A 16 14.18 15.09 -33.83
CA VAL A 16 14.64 13.87 -33.15
C VAL A 16 15.04 14.16 -31.70
N LEU A 17 15.79 15.24 -31.45
CA LEU A 17 16.23 15.60 -30.10
C LEU A 17 15.06 15.98 -29.17
N VAL A 18 14.08 16.72 -29.68
CA VAL A 18 12.88 17.09 -28.91
C VAL A 18 12.03 15.87 -28.58
N ALA A 19 11.85 14.94 -29.52
CA ALA A 19 11.10 13.71 -29.29
C ALA A 19 11.78 12.82 -28.25
N SER A 20 13.11 12.70 -28.28
CA SER A 20 13.87 11.95 -27.28
C SER A 20 13.76 12.56 -25.87
N ALA A 21 13.86 13.89 -25.75
CA ALA A 21 13.72 14.57 -24.47
C ALA A 21 12.31 14.40 -23.88
N ALA A 22 11.26 14.49 -24.73
CA ALA A 22 9.88 14.28 -24.29
C ALA A 22 9.63 12.87 -23.75
N LEU A 23 10.24 11.85 -24.37
CA LEU A 23 10.14 10.45 -23.92
C LEU A 23 10.81 10.22 -22.56
N VAL A 24 11.96 10.83 -22.30
CA VAL A 24 12.65 10.73 -21.00
C VAL A 24 11.84 11.40 -19.89
N VAL A 25 11.27 12.58 -20.16
CA VAL A 25 10.43 13.31 -19.19
C VAL A 25 9.14 12.55 -18.87
N ALA A 26 8.48 11.97 -19.88
CA ALA A 26 7.29 11.15 -19.69
C ALA A 26 7.59 9.87 -18.88
N GLY A 27 8.73 9.22 -19.14
CA GLY A 27 9.18 8.06 -18.37
C GLY A 27 9.46 8.39 -16.90
N ALA A 28 10.06 9.53 -16.60
CA ALA A 28 10.37 9.94 -15.22
C ALA A 28 9.11 10.28 -14.41
N LEU A 29 8.09 10.91 -15.02
CA LEU A 29 6.84 11.29 -14.36
C LEU A 29 6.00 10.08 -13.92
N GLY A 30 6.06 8.95 -14.64
CA GLY A 30 5.30 7.74 -14.30
C GLY A 30 5.73 7.08 -12.98
N ILE A 31 6.98 7.27 -12.56
CA ILE A 31 7.55 6.56 -11.40
C ILE A 31 7.10 7.19 -10.07
N PHE A 32 6.84 8.51 -10.04
CA PHE A 32 6.49 9.22 -8.82
C PHE A 32 5.06 8.96 -8.32
N PHE A 33 4.14 8.58 -9.20
CA PHE A 33 2.73 8.39 -8.83
C PHE A 33 2.42 7.05 -8.15
N GLN A 34 3.33 6.08 -8.13
CA GLN A 34 3.07 4.75 -7.56
C GLN A 34 3.37 4.63 -6.05
N ALA A 35 3.90 5.68 -5.40
CA ALA A 35 4.31 5.61 -3.99
C ALA A 35 3.20 5.91 -2.97
N HIS A 36 2.01 6.36 -3.39
CA HIS A 36 1.02 6.96 -2.47
C HIS A 36 -0.16 6.06 -2.02
N ALA A 37 -0.16 4.76 -2.34
CA ALA A 37 -1.36 3.93 -2.19
C ALA A 37 -1.44 3.03 -0.95
N GLN A 38 -0.57 3.17 0.07
CA GLN A 38 -0.50 2.18 1.18
C GLN A 38 -0.56 2.74 2.61
N ASP A 39 -0.79 4.04 2.80
CA ASP A 39 -0.73 4.64 4.14
C ASP A 39 -2.06 4.65 4.91
N GLU A 40 -3.18 4.28 4.29
CA GLU A 40 -4.46 4.24 5.00
C GLU A 40 -4.64 2.89 5.74
N PRO A 41 -4.96 2.90 7.05
CA PRO A 41 -5.27 1.68 7.79
C PRO A 41 -6.41 0.87 7.16
N PHE A 42 -6.25 -0.44 7.07
CA PHE A 42 -7.27 -1.33 6.54
C PHE A 42 -8.48 -1.38 7.50
N PRO A 43 -9.70 -1.03 7.06
CA PRO A 43 -10.87 -1.03 7.93
C PRO A 43 -11.30 -2.46 8.27
N LEU A 44 -11.65 -2.69 9.55
CA LEU A 44 -12.17 -3.96 10.04
C LEU A 44 -13.33 -3.69 11.00
N ASP A 45 -14.52 -4.15 10.65
CA ASP A 45 -15.70 -4.09 11.52
C ASP A 45 -15.87 -5.43 12.24
N LEU A 46 -16.03 -5.41 13.56
CA LEU A 46 -16.23 -6.59 14.41
C LEU A 46 -17.40 -6.39 15.38
N ALA A 47 -18.03 -7.48 15.80
CA ALA A 47 -18.87 -7.50 17.00
C ALA A 47 -18.04 -7.82 18.27
N PRO A 48 -18.52 -7.44 19.47
CA PRO A 48 -17.93 -7.88 20.72
C PRO A 48 -17.85 -9.41 20.80
N GLY A 49 -16.66 -9.92 21.05
CA GLY A 49 -16.36 -11.35 21.10
C GLY A 49 -16.03 -11.99 19.74
N GLU A 50 -16.34 -11.34 18.61
CA GLU A 50 -16.00 -11.80 17.26
C GLU A 50 -14.47 -11.82 17.08
N THR A 51 -13.99 -12.83 16.37
CA THR A 51 -12.56 -12.99 16.08
C THR A 51 -12.33 -12.98 14.57
N PHE A 52 -11.43 -12.11 14.14
CA PHE A 52 -10.93 -12.02 12.78
C PHE A 52 -9.61 -12.77 12.66
N ASP A 53 -9.55 -13.78 11.78
CA ASP A 53 -8.32 -14.51 11.47
C ASP A 53 -7.50 -13.72 10.43
N LEU A 54 -6.42 -13.11 10.90
CA LEU A 54 -5.56 -12.29 10.07
C LEU A 54 -4.82 -13.13 9.02
N CYS A 55 -4.44 -14.36 9.35
CA CYS A 55 -3.70 -15.22 8.44
C CYS A 55 -4.60 -15.82 7.35
N ALA A 56 -5.83 -16.20 7.69
CA ALA A 56 -6.82 -16.65 6.73
C ALA A 56 -7.25 -15.53 5.77
N SER A 57 -7.18 -14.26 6.20
CA SER A 57 -7.55 -13.11 5.36
C SER A 57 -6.63 -12.85 4.17
N GLY A 58 -5.38 -13.32 4.21
CA GLY A 58 -4.37 -13.04 3.18
C GLY A 58 -3.86 -11.59 3.15
N LEU A 59 -4.29 -10.73 4.08
CA LEU A 59 -3.87 -9.32 4.15
C LEU A 59 -2.41 -9.16 4.63
N VAL A 60 -1.90 -10.15 5.35
CA VAL A 60 -0.54 -10.20 5.89
C VAL A 60 0.09 -11.54 5.54
N VAL A 61 1.39 -11.52 5.22
CA VAL A 61 2.18 -12.75 5.03
C VAL A 61 2.31 -13.45 6.37
N CYS A 62 1.87 -14.70 6.48
CA CYS A 62 1.93 -15.45 7.73
C CYS A 62 3.17 -16.37 7.83
N PRO A 63 3.64 -16.69 9.05
CA PRO A 63 3.05 -16.37 10.36
C PRO A 63 3.30 -14.92 10.82
N ALA A 64 2.23 -14.20 11.16
CA ALA A 64 2.32 -12.91 11.85
C ALA A 64 2.58 -13.14 13.35
N ARG A 65 3.46 -12.35 13.98
CA ARG A 65 3.92 -12.61 15.38
C ARG A 65 4.09 -11.37 16.26
N THR A 66 3.89 -10.17 15.73
CA THR A 66 4.15 -8.92 16.47
C THR A 66 2.96 -7.97 16.40
N PRO A 67 1.81 -8.34 17.01
CA PRO A 67 0.66 -7.45 17.12
C PRO A 67 0.95 -6.27 18.05
N ILE A 68 0.44 -5.09 17.70
CA ILE A 68 0.36 -3.93 18.60
C ILE A 68 -1.01 -3.29 18.42
N CYS A 69 -1.75 -3.07 19.49
CA CYS A 69 -3.02 -2.34 19.48
C CYS A 69 -2.94 -1.14 20.42
N ASP A 70 -3.49 -0.01 19.99
CA ASP A 70 -3.48 1.23 20.78
C ASP A 70 -4.39 1.13 22.01
N ASP A 71 -5.59 0.54 21.86
CA ASP A 71 -6.53 0.32 22.96
C ASP A 71 -6.96 -1.15 23.08
N PRO A 72 -6.41 -1.91 24.05
CA PRO A 72 -6.79 -3.30 24.28
C PRO A 72 -8.20 -3.46 24.88
N ASN A 73 -8.86 -2.38 25.31
CA ASN A 73 -10.25 -2.47 25.76
C ASN A 73 -11.23 -2.56 24.58
N VAL A 74 -10.84 -2.12 23.38
CA VAL A 74 -11.64 -2.21 22.16
C VAL A 74 -11.36 -3.52 21.43
N ALA A 75 -10.09 -3.85 21.18
CA ALA A 75 -9.71 -5.10 20.52
C ALA A 75 -8.37 -5.64 21.03
N VAL A 76 -8.24 -6.96 21.09
CA VAL A 76 -7.02 -7.64 21.54
C VAL A 76 -6.49 -8.61 20.48
N PRO A 77 -5.17 -8.78 20.36
CA PRO A 77 -4.62 -9.87 19.59
C PRO A 77 -4.91 -11.21 20.27
N VAL A 78 -5.18 -12.23 19.46
CA VAL A 78 -5.38 -13.61 19.91
C VAL A 78 -4.59 -14.58 19.05
N ASP A 79 -4.06 -15.64 19.67
CA ASP A 79 -3.43 -16.73 18.95
C ASP A 79 -4.49 -17.69 18.41
N LEU A 80 -4.39 -18.02 17.13
CA LEU A 80 -5.24 -18.94 16.39
C LEU A 80 -4.38 -20.08 15.82
N PRO A 81 -4.97 -21.23 15.44
CA PRO A 81 -4.23 -22.31 14.80
C PRO A 81 -3.46 -21.88 13.55
N GLY A 82 -3.99 -20.92 12.78
CA GLY A 82 -3.37 -20.35 11.58
C GLY A 82 -2.33 -19.25 11.85
N GLY A 83 -2.20 -18.76 13.08
CA GLY A 83 -1.32 -17.67 13.45
C GLY A 83 -2.01 -16.62 14.32
N LEU A 84 -1.96 -15.35 13.90
CA LEU A 84 -2.51 -14.24 14.65
C LEU A 84 -3.95 -13.94 14.22
N GLY A 85 -4.77 -13.51 15.17
CA GLY A 85 -6.07 -12.88 14.91
C GLY A 85 -6.29 -11.66 15.80
N PHE A 86 -7.38 -10.94 15.53
CA PHE A 86 -7.88 -9.87 16.39
C PHE A 86 -9.27 -10.23 16.90
N ARG A 87 -9.52 -10.01 18.19
CA ARG A 87 -10.85 -10.22 18.79
C ARG A 87 -11.41 -8.90 19.30
N GLY A 88 -12.66 -8.61 18.95
CA GLY A 88 -13.40 -7.47 19.49
C GLY A 88 -13.72 -7.68 20.97
N VAL A 89 -13.54 -6.65 21.79
CA VAL A 89 -13.74 -6.71 23.26
C VAL A 89 -14.90 -5.82 23.67
N ALA A 90 -14.80 -4.51 23.43
CA ALA A 90 -15.85 -3.54 23.73
C ALA A 90 -16.04 -2.60 22.54
N THR A 91 -17.18 -1.92 22.51
CA THR A 91 -17.51 -0.99 21.43
C THR A 91 -16.55 0.20 21.40
N GLY A 92 -16.19 0.63 20.19
CA GLY A 92 -15.23 1.71 19.99
C GLY A 92 -14.38 1.50 18.74
N THR A 93 -13.35 2.32 18.58
CA THR A 93 -12.40 2.21 17.46
C THR A 93 -10.97 2.20 18.00
N THR A 94 -10.16 1.27 17.53
CA THR A 94 -8.72 1.21 17.82
C THR A 94 -7.93 0.99 16.54
N LEU A 95 -6.67 1.41 16.54
CA LEU A 95 -5.71 0.95 15.55
C LEU A 95 -4.98 -0.27 16.10
N CYS A 96 -4.84 -1.28 15.27
CA CYS A 96 -3.97 -2.42 15.52
C CYS A 96 -3.00 -2.56 14.35
N SER A 97 -1.80 -3.05 14.60
CA SER A 97 -0.84 -3.38 13.56
C SER A 97 -0.33 -4.78 13.74
N ALA A 98 -0.01 -5.43 12.62
CA ALA A 98 0.59 -6.75 12.61
C ALA A 98 1.76 -6.79 11.62
N ALA A 99 2.83 -7.47 12.03
CA ALA A 99 3.97 -7.72 11.17
C ALA A 99 4.37 -9.20 11.22
N SER A 100 5.05 -9.62 10.15
CA SER A 100 5.65 -10.93 10.00
C SER A 100 7.11 -10.80 9.58
N ALA A 101 7.84 -11.91 9.64
CA ALA A 101 9.26 -11.92 9.28
C ALA A 101 9.52 -11.72 7.77
N ALA A 102 8.50 -11.94 6.93
CA ALA A 102 8.64 -12.00 5.48
C ALA A 102 7.85 -10.92 4.74
N GLY A 103 7.20 -9.99 5.44
CA GLY A 103 6.33 -9.00 4.83
C GLY A 103 6.29 -7.66 5.58
N PRO A 104 5.76 -6.60 4.92
CA PRO A 104 5.62 -5.30 5.55
C PRO A 104 4.61 -5.36 6.70
N ARG A 105 4.80 -4.47 7.69
CA ARG A 105 3.79 -4.23 8.72
C ARG A 105 2.53 -3.66 8.09
N ARG A 106 1.38 -4.19 8.48
CA ARG A 106 0.05 -3.67 8.12
C ARG A 106 -0.62 -3.05 9.32
N VAL A 107 -1.37 -1.97 9.08
CA VAL A 107 -2.18 -1.28 10.08
C VAL A 107 -3.65 -1.51 9.76
N PHE A 108 -4.44 -1.76 10.79
CA PHE A 108 -5.86 -2.06 10.76
C PHE A 108 -6.59 -1.04 11.63
N ARG A 109 -7.65 -0.45 11.09
CA ARG A 109 -8.61 0.34 11.86
C ARG A 109 -9.76 -0.57 12.25
N ILE A 110 -9.76 -1.03 13.50
CA ILE A 110 -10.77 -1.92 14.03
C ILE A 110 -11.88 -1.08 14.66
N THR A 111 -13.10 -1.24 14.18
CA THR A 111 -14.30 -0.68 14.78
C THR A 111 -15.16 -1.81 15.33
N VAL A 112 -15.50 -1.72 16.62
CA VAL A 112 -16.35 -2.69 17.30
C VAL A 112 -17.70 -2.05 17.57
N HIS A 113 -18.78 -2.67 17.09
CA HIS A 113 -20.16 -2.16 17.17
C HIS A 113 -21.05 -2.97 18.12
#